data_AF-A0A519H6Q5-F1
#
_entry.id   AF-A0A519H6Q5-F1
#
_cell.length_a   1.000
_cell.length_b   1.000
_cell.length_c   1.000
_cell.angle_alpha   90.00
_cell.angle_beta   90.00
_cell.angle_gamma   90.00
#
_symmetry.space_group_name_H-M   'P 1'
#
loop_
_entity.id
_entity.type
_entity.pdbx_description
1 polymer ?
#
loop_
_entity_poly.entity_id
_entity_poly.type
_entity_poly.pdbx_seq_one_letter_code
_entity_poly.pdbx_strand_id
1 'polypeptide(L)'
;MSDPTFNTVASILQQDFHVAREAIAPGAALADLGLDSLSLMEFVFAVEDAFHLRIPEDKLDPREAGITLQRLCQVIDEASAGAAPAPALVPAHA
;
A
#
# COMPACT_ATOMS: atom_id res chain seq x y z
N MET A 1 15.36 -4.09 12.37
CA MET A 1 15.56 -3.49 11.04
C MET A 1 14.21 -2.93 10.64
N SER A 2 14.07 -1.61 10.65
CA SER A 2 12.81 -0.95 10.35
C SER A 2 12.65 -0.90 8.84
N ASP A 3 11.69 -1.65 8.33
CA ASP A 3 11.32 -1.62 6.93
C ASP A 3 10.62 -0.27 6.65
N PRO A 4 11.22 0.64 5.83
CA PRO A 4 10.68 1.97 5.64
C PRO A 4 9.30 1.93 5.01
N THR A 5 9.06 0.96 4.12
CA THR A 5 7.78 0.73 3.47
C THR A 5 6.71 0.39 4.50
N PHE A 6 6.98 -0.58 5.37
CA PHE A 6 6.06 -0.94 6.45
C PHE A 6 5.75 0.24 7.38
N ASN A 7 6.75 1.07 7.72
CA ASN A 7 6.53 2.21 8.61
C ASN A 7 5.57 3.24 8.00
N THR A 8 5.72 3.54 6.70
CA THR A 8 4.81 4.43 5.99
C THR A 8 3.40 3.84 5.93
N VAL A 9 3.27 2.57 5.54
CA VAL A 9 1.97 1.87 5.50
C VAL A 9 1.30 1.85 6.88
N ALA A 10 2.06 1.56 7.93
CA ALA A 10 1.58 1.60 9.30
C ALA A 10 1.12 3.01 9.69
N SER A 11 1.88 4.05 9.34
CA SER A 11 1.50 5.44 9.63
C SER A 11 0.16 5.81 8.98
N ILE A 12 -0.04 5.45 7.71
CA ILE A 12 -1.31 5.66 6.99
C ILE A 12 -2.46 4.94 7.71
N LEU A 13 -2.27 3.66 8.05
CA LEU A 13 -3.29 2.89 8.78
C LEU A 13 -3.62 3.50 10.15
N GLN A 14 -2.65 4.04 10.86
CA GLN A 14 -2.87 4.66 12.16
C GLN A 14 -3.51 6.04 12.08
N GLN A 15 -3.13 6.85 11.10
CA GLN A 15 -3.57 8.24 10.99
C GLN A 15 -4.90 8.36 10.24
N ASP A 16 -5.00 7.74 9.07
CA ASP A 16 -6.15 7.85 8.17
C ASP A 16 -7.25 6.83 8.52
N PHE A 17 -6.84 5.61 8.90
CA PHE A 17 -7.77 4.50 9.19
C PHE A 17 -7.95 4.22 10.68
N HIS A 18 -7.26 4.96 11.56
CA HIS A 18 -7.32 4.80 13.02
C HIS A 18 -7.11 3.36 13.53
N VAL A 19 -6.33 2.57 12.80
CA VAL A 19 -6.03 1.18 13.16
C VAL A 19 -5.11 1.13 14.37
N ALA A 20 -5.42 0.26 15.33
CA ALA A 20 -4.61 0.07 16.53
C ALA A 20 -3.22 -0.47 16.16
N ARG A 21 -2.16 0.12 16.73
CA ARG A 21 -0.77 -0.32 16.50
C ARG A 21 -0.56 -1.80 16.77
N GLU A 22 -1.31 -2.33 17.72
CA GLU A 22 -1.25 -3.71 18.18
C GLU A 22 -1.77 -4.70 17.13
N ALA A 23 -2.70 -4.25 16.28
CA ALA A 23 -3.24 -5.03 15.15
C ALA A 23 -2.33 -4.94 13.91
N ILE A 24 -1.51 -3.89 13.81
CA ILE A 24 -0.60 -3.67 12.67
C ILE A 24 0.62 -4.58 12.81
N ALA A 25 0.50 -5.80 12.28
CA ALA A 25 1.59 -6.76 12.19
C ALA A 25 1.87 -7.14 10.73
N PRO A 26 3.12 -7.47 10.35
CA PRO A 26 3.43 -7.90 8.99
C PRO A 26 2.60 -9.13 8.56
N GLY A 27 2.29 -10.03 9.48
CA GLY A 27 1.42 -11.19 9.22
C GLY A 27 -0.09 -10.90 9.30
N ALA A 28 -0.51 -9.69 9.67
CA ALA A 28 -1.93 -9.36 9.76
C ALA A 28 -2.53 -9.22 8.35
N ALA A 29 -3.70 -9.83 8.16
CA ALA A 29 -4.47 -9.70 6.92
C ALA A 29 -5.17 -8.34 6.89
N LEU A 30 -5.25 -7.70 5.72
CA LEU A 30 -5.95 -6.42 5.57
C LEU A 30 -7.42 -6.51 6.02
N ALA A 31 -8.06 -7.65 5.79
CA ALA A 31 -9.42 -7.93 6.26
C ALA A 31 -9.54 -8.05 7.80
N ASP A 32 -8.47 -8.42 8.49
CA ASP A 32 -8.44 -8.55 9.96
C ASP A 32 -8.21 -7.18 10.65
N LEU A 33 -7.63 -6.22 9.93
CA LEU A 33 -7.43 -4.85 10.41
C LEU A 33 -8.73 -4.05 10.54
N GLY A 34 -9.88 -4.62 10.15
CA GLY A 34 -11.17 -3.93 10.16
C GLY A 34 -11.34 -2.95 9.01
N LEU A 35 -10.62 -3.16 7.90
CA LEU A 35 -10.81 -2.36 6.68
C LEU A 35 -12.06 -2.84 5.94
N ASP A 36 -13.08 -1.99 5.87
CA ASP A 36 -14.24 -2.19 5.01
C ASP A 36 -13.86 -2.07 3.53
N SER A 37 -14.72 -2.53 2.60
CA SER A 37 -14.44 -2.44 1.15
C SER A 37 -14.12 -1.02 0.66
N LEU A 38 -14.74 0.00 1.24
CA LEU A 38 -14.46 1.41 0.91
C LEU A 38 -13.10 1.83 1.48
N SER A 39 -12.86 1.55 2.76
CA SER A 39 -11.59 1.85 3.42
C SER A 39 -10.41 1.16 2.74
N LEU A 40 -10.59 -0.06 2.24
CA LEU A 40 -9.55 -0.79 1.49
C LEU A 40 -9.22 -0.06 0.18
N MET A 41 -10.22 0.42 -0.56
CA MET A 41 -9.99 1.26 -1.76
C MET A 41 -9.25 2.56 -1.41
N GLU A 42 -9.68 3.28 -0.37
CA GLU A 42 -9.01 4.51 0.07
C GLU A 42 -7.58 4.25 0.53
N PHE A 43 -7.35 3.15 1.24
CA PHE A 43 -6.04 2.76 1.75
C PHE A 43 -5.07 2.48 0.60
N VAL A 44 -5.53 1.74 -0.41
CA VAL A 44 -4.74 1.46 -1.61
C VAL A 44 -4.38 2.76 -2.31
N PHE A 45 -5.32 3.69 -2.45
CA PHE A 45 -5.08 4.98 -3.06
C PHE A 45 -4.06 5.83 -2.27
N ALA A 46 -4.18 5.86 -0.94
CA ALA A 46 -3.26 6.58 -0.07
C ALA A 46 -1.83 6.00 -0.12
N VAL A 47 -1.71 4.67 -0.20
CA VAL A 47 -0.43 4.00 -0.37
C VAL A 47 0.14 4.27 -1.77
N GLU A 48 -0.66 4.16 -2.83
CA GLU A 48 -0.25 4.50 -4.20
C GLU A 48 0.29 5.93 -4.30
N ASP A 49 -0.40 6.90 -3.68
CA ASP A 49 0.01 8.30 -3.62
C ASP A 49 1.30 8.49 -2.83
N ALA A 50 1.38 7.92 -1.61
CA ALA A 50 2.56 8.04 -0.75
C ALA A 50 3.84 7.49 -1.38
N PHE A 51 3.73 6.45 -2.20
CA PHE A 51 4.86 5.82 -2.89
C PHE A 51 4.96 6.21 -4.37
N HIS A 52 4.06 7.07 -4.87
CA HIS A 52 4.02 7.50 -6.28
C HIS A 52 4.01 6.31 -7.27
N LEU A 53 3.28 5.25 -6.93
CA LEU A 53 3.21 4.01 -7.71
C LEU A 53 1.76 3.63 -8.01
N ARG A 54 1.59 2.62 -8.87
CA ARG A 54 0.27 2.04 -9.16
C ARG A 54 0.20 0.60 -8.69
N ILE A 55 -0.70 0.31 -7.74
CA ILE A 55 -1.01 -1.04 -7.29
C ILE A 55 -2.27 -1.50 -8.03
N PRO A 56 -2.21 -2.62 -8.78
CA PRO A 56 -3.40 -3.15 -9.42
C PRO A 56 -4.42 -3.59 -8.36
N GLU A 57 -5.66 -3.14 -8.46
CA GLU A 57 -6.76 -3.55 -7.58
C GLU A 57 -7.00 -5.07 -7.63
N ASP A 58 -6.72 -5.70 -8.76
CA ASP A 58 -6.76 -7.16 -8.97
C ASP A 58 -5.76 -7.93 -8.07
N LYS A 59 -4.66 -7.27 -7.67
CA LYS A 59 -3.73 -7.81 -6.66
C LYS A 59 -4.25 -7.66 -5.23
N LEU A 60 -5.31 -6.89 -5.05
CA LEU A 60 -5.92 -6.48 -3.79
C LEU A 60 -7.32 -7.04 -3.58
N ASP A 61 -7.67 -8.05 -4.39
CA ASP A 61 -9.00 -8.67 -4.37
C ASP A 61 -9.37 -9.15 -2.96
N PRO A 62 -10.45 -8.62 -2.35
CA PRO A 62 -10.87 -9.02 -1.01
C PRO A 62 -11.34 -10.48 -0.95
N ARG A 63 -11.57 -11.10 -2.12
CA ARG A 63 -11.85 -12.53 -2.27
C ARG A 63 -10.60 -13.39 -2.12
N GLU A 64 -9.43 -12.85 -2.46
CA GLU A 64 -8.12 -13.42 -2.10
C GLU A 64 -7.83 -13.04 -0.65
N ALA A 65 -8.49 -13.73 0.29
CA ALA A 65 -8.44 -13.48 1.74
C ALA A 65 -7.04 -13.64 2.40
N GLY A 66 -5.96 -13.67 1.62
CA GLY A 66 -4.58 -13.87 2.06
C GLY A 66 -3.69 -12.63 1.96
N ILE A 67 -4.22 -11.46 1.61
CA ILE A 67 -3.39 -10.25 1.50
C ILE A 67 -3.05 -9.73 2.88
N THR A 68 -1.78 -9.90 3.22
CA THR A 68 -1.17 -9.43 4.47
C THR A 68 -0.44 -8.12 4.25
N LEU A 69 -0.23 -7.38 5.35
CA LEU A 69 0.60 -6.17 5.32
C LEU A 69 2.00 -6.45 4.78
N GLN A 70 2.59 -7.59 5.12
CA GLN A 70 3.88 -8.01 4.57
C GLN A 70 3.81 -8.18 3.05
N ARG A 71 2.77 -8.82 2.53
CA ARG A 71 2.66 -9.04 1.08
C ARG A 71 2.51 -7.71 0.34
N LEU A 72 1.73 -6.79 0.89
CA LEU A 72 1.60 -5.44 0.37
C LEU A 72 2.95 -4.70 0.36
N CYS A 73 3.68 -4.73 1.48
CA CYS A 73 5.00 -4.09 1.58
C CYS A 73 5.98 -4.67 0.56
N GLN A 74 5.98 -5.98 0.34
CA GLN A 74 6.82 -6.60 -0.70
C GLN A 74 6.47 -6.11 -2.10
N VAL A 75 5.18 -6.02 -2.44
CA VAL A 75 4.76 -5.52 -3.76
C VAL A 75 5.20 -4.07 -3.97
N ILE A 76 5.09 -3.24 -2.92
CA ILE A 76 5.55 -1.84 -2.96
C ILE A 76 7.06 -1.78 -3.10
N ASP A 77 7.82 -2.57 -2.35
CA ASP A 77 9.28 -2.59 -2.40
C ASP A 77 9.77 -3.08 -3.77
N GLU A 78 9.17 -4.14 -4.32
CA GLU A 78 9.46 -4.65 -5.67
C GLU A 78 9.14 -3.59 -6.74
N ALA A 79 8.01 -2.88 -6.62
CA ALA A 79 7.63 -1.82 -7.55
C ALA A 79 8.54 -0.58 -7.43
N SER A 80 8.92 -0.20 -6.21
CA SER A 80 9.80 0.94 -5.94
C SER A 80 11.25 0.66 -6.37
N ALA A 81 11.74 -0.55 -6.15
CA ALA A 81 13.06 -0.98 -6.59
C ALA A 81 13.16 -1.20 -8.11
N GLY A 82 12.06 -1.64 -8.74
CA GLY A 82 11.95 -1.80 -10.20
C GLY A 82 11.72 -0.48 -10.96
N ALA A 83 11.26 0.57 -10.27
CA ALA A 83 11.09 1.91 -10.83
C ALA A 83 12.44 2.63 -10.94
N ALA A 84 13.28 2.20 -11.90
CA ALA A 84 14.26 3.10 -12.49
C ALA A 84 13.50 4.35 -13.00
N PRO A 85 13.98 5.57 -12.75
CA PRO A 85 13.22 6.79 -13.02
C PRO A 85 12.91 6.85 -14.51
N ALA A 86 11.64 6.64 -14.87
CA ALA A 86 11.15 6.96 -16.20
C ALA A 86 11.36 8.48 -16.39
N PRO A 87 12.17 8.93 -17.37
CA PRO A 87 12.35 10.34 -17.59
C PRO A 87 11.01 10.94 -17.97
N ALA A 88 10.65 12.03 -17.28
CA ALA A 88 9.48 12.83 -17.56
C ALA A 88 9.41 13.16 -19.06
N LEU A 89 8.52 12.47 -19.76
CA LEU A 89 8.05 12.87 -21.07
C LEU A 89 7.19 14.13 -20.90
N VAL A 90 7.84 15.28 -21.07
CA VAL A 90 7.16 16.55 -21.31
C VAL A 90 6.41 16.47 -22.64
N PRO A 91 5.09 16.69 -22.71
CA PRO A 91 4.47 17.07 -23.96
C PRO A 91 4.69 18.57 -24.15
N ALA A 92 5.61 18.92 -25.04
CA ALA A 92 5.68 20.26 -25.62
C ALA A 92 4.38 20.49 -26.41
N HIS A 93 3.52 21.38 -25.92
CA HIS A 93 2.41 21.89 -26.73
C HIS A 93 2.94 23.06 -27.57
N ALA A 94 2.75 22.92 -28.88
CA ALA A 94 3.17 23.86 -29.93
C ALA A 94 2.28 25.11 -29.99
#